data_AF-A9WTF3-F1
#
_entry.id   AF-A9WTF3-F1
#
_cell.length_a   1.000
_cell.length_b   1.000
_cell.length_c   1.000
_cell.angle_alpha   90.00
_cell.angle_beta   90.00
_cell.angle_gamma   90.00
#
_symmetry.space_group_name_H-M   'P 1'
#
loop_
_entity.id
_entity.type
_entity.pdbx_description
1 polymer ?
#
loop_
_entity_poly.entity_id
_entity_poly.type
_entity_poly.pdbx_seq_one_letter_code
_entity_poly.pdbx_strand_id
1 'polypeptide(L)' 'MAALAAADAARGLSAGDPCGIAAEVVIRAGVDLVACDVGGDFQDVVEVRTVLKVSALIGAATGTARAGPPAER' A
#
# COMPACT_ATOMS: atom_id res chain seq x y z
N MET A 1 -4.91 0.86 5.41
CA MET A 1 -4.52 -0.44 5.98
C MET A 1 -3.48 -1.18 5.13
N ALA A 2 -3.59 -1.24 3.79
CA ALA A 2 -2.59 -1.92 2.94
C ALA A 2 -1.14 -1.47 3.16
N ALA A 3 -0.87 -0.16 3.17
CA ALA A 3 0.48 0.37 3.46
C ALA A 3 0.98 0.00 4.85
N LEU A 4 0.09 -0.05 5.86
CA LEU A 4 0.45 -0.45 7.22
C LEU A 4 0.81 -1.94 7.28
N ALA A 5 0.00 -2.82 6.68
CA ALA A 5 0.28 -4.25 6.64
C ALA A 5 1.60 -4.56 5.92
N ALA A 6 1.89 -3.84 4.84
CA ALA A 6 3.18 -3.94 4.15
C ALA A 6 4.34 -3.41 5.00
N ALA A 7 4.17 -2.30 5.72
CA ALA A 7 5.18 -1.79 6.64
C ALA A 7 5.42 -2.77 7.81
N ASP A 8 4.39 -3.43 8.32
CA ASP A 8 4.53 -4.47 9.34
C ASP A 8 5.33 -5.66 8.81
N ALA A 9 5.09 -6.08 7.55
CA ALA A 9 5.88 -7.12 6.89
C ALA A 9 7.34 -6.69 6.67
N ALA A 10 7.57 -5.45 6.22
CA ALA A 10 8.91 -4.89 6.03
C ALA A 10 9.70 -4.81 7.34
N ARG A 11 9.01 -4.56 8.47
CA ARG A 11 9.58 -4.55 9.83
C ARG A 11 9.70 -5.95 10.44
N GLY A 12 9.31 -7.00 9.73
CA GLY A 12 9.33 -8.38 10.21
C GLY A 12 8.28 -8.71 11.28
N LEU A 13 7.27 -7.85 11.46
CA LEU A 13 6.16 -8.06 12.40
C LEU A 13 5.11 -9.03 11.84
N SER A 14 5.03 -9.13 10.51
CA SER A 14 4.22 -10.10 9.77
C SER A 14 5.08 -10.84 8.75
N ALA A 15 4.78 -12.10 8.46
CA ALA A 15 5.52 -12.87 7.46
C ALA A 15 5.04 -12.53 6.04
N GLY A 16 5.97 -12.54 5.07
CA GLY A 16 5.68 -12.36 3.65
C GLY A 16 6.42 -11.18 3.01
N ASP A 17 6.30 -11.06 1.70
CA ASP A 17 6.79 -9.91 0.95
C ASP A 17 5.86 -8.69 1.20
N PRO A 18 6.40 -7.49 1.52
CA PRO A 18 5.59 -6.31 1.82
C PRO A 18 4.54 -5.98 0.74
N CYS A 19 4.92 -6.02 -0.54
CA CYS A 19 4.01 -5.69 -1.62
C CYS A 19 3.05 -6.82 -1.95
N GLY A 20 3.45 -8.08 -1.74
CA GLY A 20 2.55 -9.22 -1.75
C GLY A 20 1.41 -9.07 -0.72
N ILE A 21 1.75 -8.75 0.53
CA ILE A 21 0.77 -8.51 1.59
C ILE A 21 -0.12 -7.29 1.28
N ALA A 22 0.43 -6.20 0.75
CA ALA A 22 -0.37 -5.06 0.29
C ALA A 22 -1.38 -5.46 -0.78
N ALA A 23 -0.97 -6.26 -1.76
CA ALA A 23 -1.84 -6.72 -2.84
C ALA A 23 -3.01 -7.57 -2.31
N GLU A 24 -2.76 -8.47 -1.37
CA GLU A 24 -3.83 -9.27 -0.74
C GLU A 24 -4.86 -8.38 -0.04
N VAL A 25 -4.41 -7.37 0.71
CA VAL A 25 -5.31 -6.44 1.40
C VAL A 25 -6.12 -5.61 0.40
N VAL A 26 -5.49 -5.16 -0.69
CA VAL A 26 -6.14 -4.38 -1.75
C VAL A 26 -7.21 -5.20 -2.48
N ILE A 27 -6.90 -6.44 -2.84
CA ILE A 27 -7.86 -7.37 -3.48
C ILE A 27 -9.07 -7.60 -2.56
N ARG A 28 -8.84 -7.84 -1.26
CA ARG A 28 -9.94 -8.01 -0.28
C ARG A 28 -10.79 -6.75 -0.13
N ALA A 29 -10.22 -5.58 -0.34
CA ALA A 29 -10.93 -4.30 -0.32
C ALA A 29 -11.70 -3.99 -1.62
N GLY A 30 -11.59 -4.83 -2.65
CA GLY A 30 -12.28 -4.63 -3.93
C GLY A 30 -11.73 -3.47 -4.77
N VAL A 31 -10.45 -3.12 -4.59
CA VAL A 31 -9.75 -2.11 -5.38
C VAL A 31 -8.54 -2.72 -6.08
N ASP A 32 -8.03 -2.06 -7.11
CA ASP A 32 -6.84 -2.49 -7.85
C ASP A 32 -5.58 -1.86 -7.25
N LEU A 33 -4.50 -2.64 -7.13
CA LEU A 33 -3.17 -2.13 -6.73
C LEU A 33 -2.48 -1.56 -7.96
N VAL A 34 -2.15 -0.26 -7.91
CA VAL A 34 -1.47 0.44 -9.02
C VAL A 34 0.03 0.47 -8.78
N ALA A 35 0.44 0.76 -7.54
CA ALA A 35 1.85 0.80 -7.15
C ALA A 35 2.00 0.43 -5.67
N CYS A 36 3.15 -0.17 -5.38
CA CYS A 36 3.64 -0.41 -4.04
C CYS A 36 5.14 -0.09 -4.05
N ASP A 37 5.55 0.86 -3.21
CA ASP A 37 6.94 1.28 -3.06
C ASP A 37 7.37 1.07 -1.62
N VAL A 38 8.49 0.38 -1.43
CA VAL A 38 9.14 0.18 -0.14
C VAL A 38 10.44 0.97 -0.15
N GLY A 39 10.61 1.86 0.81
CA GLY A 39 11.72 2.80 0.84
C GLY A 39 12.03 3.31 2.24
N GLY A 40 12.69 4.46 2.29
CA GLY A 40 13.32 4.98 3.50
C GLY A 40 14.66 4.29 3.79
N ASP A 41 15.46 4.91 4.66
CA ASP A 41 16.82 4.48 4.98
C ASP A 41 16.87 3.04 5.53
N PHE A 42 15.81 2.65 6.23
CA PHE A 42 15.69 1.33 6.84
C PHE A 42 14.69 0.41 6.14
N GLN A 43 14.24 0.77 4.92
CA GLN A 43 13.23 0.02 4.17
C GLN A 43 11.92 -0.19 4.96
N ASP A 44 11.56 0.78 5.82
CA ASP A 44 10.42 0.70 6.74
C ASP A 44 9.30 1.70 6.41
N VAL A 45 9.45 2.43 5.30
CA VAL A 45 8.42 3.27 4.71
C VAL A 45 7.78 2.55 3.54
N VAL A 46 6.45 2.48 3.52
CA VAL A 46 5.71 1.92 2.39
C VAL A 46 4.67 2.92 1.88
N GLU A 47 4.67 3.16 0.57
CA GLU A 47 3.60 3.88 -0.14
C GLU A 47 2.82 2.90 -1.02
N VAL A 48 1.49 2.90 -0.88
CA VAL A 48 0.57 2.09 -1.68
C VAL A 48 -0.37 3.02 -2.43
N ARG A 49 -0.45 2.82 -3.75
CA ARG A 49 -1.40 3.50 -4.63
C ARG A 49 -2.44 2.53 -5.15
N THR A 50 -3.70 2.89 -5.04
CA THR A 50 -4.84 2.08 -5.47
C THR A 50 -5.75 2.84 -6.42
N VAL A 51 -6.53 2.08 -7.18
CA VAL A 51 -7.61 2.62 -8.00
C VAL A 51 -8.88 1.81 -7.82
N LEU A 52 -10.01 2.48 -7.68
CA LEU A 52 -11.35 1.91 -7.67
C LEU A 52 -12.05 2.32 -8.96
N LYS A 53 -12.43 1.36 -9.80
CA LYS A 53 -13.28 1.60 -10.97
C LYS A 53 -14.73 1.68 -10.50
N VAL A 54 -15.34 2.87 -10.58
CA VAL A 54 -16.68 3.11 -10.05
C VAL A 54 -17.75 2.75 -11.08
N SER A 55 -17.68 3.38 -12.26
CA SER A 55 -18.51 3.05 -13.42
C SER A 55 -17.97 3.75 -14.67
N ALA A 56 -18.46 3.39 -15.86
CA ALA A 56 -18.09 4.10 -17.09
C ALA A 56 -18.49 5.59 -17.08
N LEU A 57 -19.55 5.95 -16.33
CA LEU A 57 -20.04 7.33 -16.24
C LEU A 57 -19.27 8.17 -15.22
N ILE A 58 -18.87 7.58 -14.09
CA ILE A 58 -18.18 8.28 -12.99
C ILE A 58 -16.65 8.20 -13.13
N GLY A 59 -16.14 7.19 -13.85
CA GLY A 59 -14.72 6.95 -14.02
C GLY A 59 -14.11 6.19 -12.85
N ALA A 60 -12.89 6.57 -12.48
CA ALA A 60 -12.09 5.88 -11.47
C ALA A 60 -11.69 6.83 -10.33
N ALA A 61 -11.65 6.31 -9.11
CA ALA A 61 -11.13 7.00 -7.94
C ALA A 61 -9.75 6.45 -7.59
N THR A 62 -8.79 7.32 -7.29
CA THR A 62 -7.43 6.93 -6.88
C THR A 62 -7.22 7.19 -5.39
N GLY A 63 -6.46 6.32 -4.73
CA GLY A 63 -6.06 6.50 -3.32
C GLY A 63 -4.57 6.29 -3.15
N THR A 64 -3.95 7.05 -2.23
CA THR A 64 -2.58 6.85 -1.79
C THR A 64 -2.56 6.69 -0.28
N ALA A 65 -1.85 5.67 0.21
CA ALA A 65 -1.63 5.44 1.63
C ALA A 65 -0.13 5.28 1.88
N ARG A 66 0.39 6.00 2.90
CA ARG A 66 1.78 5.89 3.34
C ARG A 66 1.83 5.38 4.77
N ALA A 67 2.76 4.48 5.07
CA ALA A 67 3.10 4.04 6.41
C ALA A 67 4.61 4.09 6.62
N GLY A 68 5.06 4.23 7.87
CA GLY A 68 6.47 4.35 8.24
C GLY A 68 6.79 5.66 8.97
N PRO A 69 8.05 5.88 9.37
CA PRO A 69 8.47 7.09 10.05
C PRO A 69 8.12 8.38 9.27
N PRO A 70 7.93 9.51 9.97
CA PRO A 70 7.74 10.79 9.31
C PRO A 70 8.96 11.12 8.46
N ALA A 71 8.73 11.78 7.31
CA ALA A 71 9.84 12.34 6.55
C ALA A 71 10.58 13.37 7.42
N GLU A 72 11.89 13.27 7.50
CA GLU A 72 12.74 14.29 8.11
C GLU A 72 12.58 15.59 7.29
N ARG A 73 12.35 16.71 7.96
CA ARG A 73 12.20 18.03 7.32
C ARG A 73 13.53 18.66 7.01
#